data_AF-A0A6M4GS04-F1
#
_entry.id   AF-A0A6M4GS04-F1
#
_cell.length_a   1.000
_cell.length_b   1.000
_cell.length_c   1.000
_cell.angle_alpha   90.00
_cell.angle_beta   90.00
_cell.angle_gamma   90.00
#
_symmetry.space_group_name_H-M   'P 1'
#
loop_
_entity.id
_entity.type
_entity.pdbx_description
1 polymer ?
#
loop_
_entity_poly.entity_id
_entity_poly.type
_entity_poly.pdbx_seq_one_letter_code
_entity_poly.pdbx_strand_id
1 'polypeptide(L)'
;MIPTVRTFQVLVVVNWLAFMAIDFVPMAFFTSNDRILELIALDGVGSALGSGMTQAVFWANVLLASIAALGMLFFQGWARTLFLVLLVANQVGTLFFGVRVSHPTQAFAGGIMGMTDGMTILLAYLQPLSKYFEQRDAGTEPPPPDPDEVILR
;
A
#
# COMPACT_ATOMS: atom_id res chain seq x y z
N MET A 1 -11.14 20.61 4.57
CA MET A 1 -10.45 20.73 3.28
C MET A 1 -10.81 19.50 2.46
N ILE A 2 -11.52 19.66 1.33
CA ILE A 2 -11.91 18.51 0.49
C ILE A 2 -10.63 17.95 -0.17
N PRO A 3 -10.31 16.66 0.01
CA PRO A 3 -9.12 16.07 -0.59
C PRO A 3 -9.21 16.17 -2.12
N THR A 4 -8.16 16.70 -2.75
CA THR A 4 -8.11 16.79 -4.21
C THR A 4 -7.68 15.45 -4.82
N VAL A 5 -8.05 15.21 -6.07
CA VAL A 5 -7.55 14.08 -6.88
C VAL A 5 -6.02 13.97 -6.81
N ARG A 6 -5.32 15.10 -6.89
CA ARG A 6 -3.85 15.14 -6.78
C ARG A 6 -3.35 14.70 -5.41
N THR A 7 -3.99 15.15 -4.33
CA THR A 7 -3.63 14.74 -2.97
C THR A 7 -3.73 13.22 -2.83
N PHE A 8 -4.81 12.62 -3.34
CA PHE A 8 -4.98 11.17 -3.33
C PHE A 8 -3.90 10.44 -4.16
N GLN A 9 -3.64 10.89 -5.40
CA GLN A 9 -2.62 10.27 -6.24
C GLN A 9 -1.22 10.35 -5.61
N VAL A 10 -0.86 11.51 -5.07
CA VAL A 10 0.41 11.68 -4.32
C VAL A 10 0.45 10.74 -3.13
N LEU A 11 -0.66 10.59 -2.40
CA LEU A 11 -0.73 9.68 -1.27
C LEU A 11 -0.48 8.23 -1.70
N VAL A 12 -1.14 7.76 -2.76
CA VAL A 12 -0.96 6.41 -3.32
C VAL A 12 0.49 6.19 -3.75
N VAL A 13 1.09 7.14 -4.48
CA VAL A 13 2.49 7.04 -4.92
C VAL A 13 3.45 7.02 -3.74
N VAL A 14 3.33 7.97 -2.82
CA VAL A 14 4.21 8.07 -1.65
C VAL A 14 4.10 6.81 -0.80
N ASN A 15 2.89 6.31 -0.59
CA ASN A 15 2.66 5.10 0.18
C ASN A 15 3.28 3.86 -0.49
N TRP A 16 3.08 3.69 -1.80
CA TRP A 16 3.69 2.59 -2.55
C TRP A 16 5.22 2.68 -2.57
N LEU A 17 5.78 3.89 -2.72
CA LEU A 17 7.23 4.10 -2.64
C LEU A 17 7.78 3.83 -1.24
N ALA A 18 7.05 4.22 -0.19
CA ALA A 18 7.44 3.95 1.19
C ALA A 18 7.45 2.45 1.46
N PHE A 19 6.43 1.72 1.00
CA PHE A 19 6.37 0.26 1.03
C PHE A 19 7.60 -0.36 0.35
N MET A 20 7.88 0.04 -0.90
CA MET A 20 9.05 -0.44 -1.64
C MET A 20 10.36 -0.10 -0.92
N ALA A 21 10.50 1.10 -0.37
CA ALA A 21 11.70 1.48 0.35
C ALA A 21 11.89 0.63 1.61
N ILE A 22 10.84 0.47 2.42
CA ILE A 22 10.93 -0.25 3.70
C ILE A 22 11.22 -1.73 3.50
N ASP A 23 10.65 -2.37 2.48
CA ASP A 23 10.84 -3.80 2.25
C ASP A 23 12.12 -4.11 1.45
N PHE A 24 12.55 -3.24 0.53
CA PHE A 24 13.66 -3.54 -0.39
C PHE A 24 14.98 -2.85 -0.04
N VAL A 25 14.97 -1.67 0.60
CA VAL A 25 16.21 -1.00 1.02
C VAL A 25 17.03 -1.90 1.94
N PRO A 26 16.45 -2.55 2.97
CA PRO A 26 17.17 -3.56 3.74
C PRO A 26 17.90 -4.58 2.86
N MET A 27 17.20 -5.19 1.90
CA MET A 27 17.79 -6.23 1.06
C MET A 27 19.02 -5.75 0.26
N ALA A 28 19.03 -4.47 -0.15
CA ALA A 28 20.13 -3.89 -0.92
C ALA A 28 21.37 -3.56 -0.09
N PHE A 29 21.21 -3.17 1.18
CA PHE A 29 22.32 -2.69 2.01
C PHE A 29 22.93 -3.75 2.94
N PHE A 30 22.26 -4.89 3.14
CA PHE A 30 22.66 -5.86 4.18
C PHE A 30 23.62 -6.98 3.73
N THR A 31 24.23 -6.87 2.55
CA THR A 31 25.21 -7.86 2.06
C THR A 31 26.58 -7.85 2.76
N SER A 32 26.77 -7.06 3.83
CA SER A 32 28.11 -6.73 4.35
C SER A 32 28.44 -7.30 5.74
N ASN A 33 27.48 -7.86 6.49
CA ASN A 33 27.73 -8.35 7.86
C ASN A 33 26.87 -9.59 8.18
N ASP A 34 27.53 -10.74 8.39
CA ASP A 34 26.89 -12.04 8.61
C ASP A 34 25.94 -12.06 9.83
N ARG A 35 26.28 -11.33 10.89
CA ARG A 35 25.43 -11.25 12.10
C ARG A 35 24.14 -10.47 11.84
N ILE A 36 24.18 -9.48 10.95
CA ILE A 36 22.98 -8.73 10.55
C ILE A 36 22.10 -9.59 9.64
N LEU A 37 22.71 -10.38 8.75
CA LEU A 37 21.99 -11.35 7.92
C LEU A 37 21.26 -12.40 8.76
N GLU A 38 21.91 -12.92 9.82
CA GLU A 38 21.28 -13.86 10.76
C GLU A 38 20.08 -13.22 11.50
N LEU A 39 20.23 -11.97 11.96
CA LEU A 39 19.13 -11.24 12.60
C LEU A 39 17.98 -10.93 11.64
N ILE A 40 18.25 -10.68 10.35
CA ILE A 40 17.22 -10.45 9.33
C ILE A 40 16.52 -11.75 8.96
N ALA A 41 17.23 -12.88 8.89
CA ALA A 41 16.62 -14.18 8.70
C ALA A 41 15.61 -14.51 9.81
N LEU A 42 15.82 -13.93 11.00
CA LEU A 42 14.90 -14.01 12.13
C LEU A 42 13.82 -12.90 12.13
N ASP A 43 13.94 -11.86 11.30
CA ASP A 43 12.89 -10.86 11.09
C ASP A 43 11.75 -11.45 10.24
N GLY A 44 10.57 -10.84 10.31
CA GLY A 44 9.35 -11.31 9.64
C GLY A 44 9.48 -11.41 8.12
N VAL A 45 10.27 -10.53 7.50
CA VAL A 45 10.52 -10.58 6.04
C VAL A 45 11.53 -11.67 5.70
N GLY A 46 12.63 -11.80 6.45
CA GLY A 46 13.62 -12.85 6.18
C GLY A 46 13.11 -14.26 6.46
N SER A 47 12.33 -14.43 7.54
CA SER A 47 11.65 -15.69 7.83
C SER A 47 10.62 -16.06 6.77
N ALA A 48 9.88 -15.08 6.24
CA ALA A 48 8.98 -15.29 5.10
C ALA A 48 9.72 -15.64 3.79
N LEU A 49 11.00 -15.32 3.66
CA LEU A 49 11.81 -15.72 2.51
C LEU A 49 12.53 -17.07 2.71
N GLY A 50 12.48 -17.64 3.91
CA GLY A 50 13.18 -18.88 4.25
C GLY A 50 12.58 -20.15 3.66
N SER A 51 11.32 -20.12 3.21
CA SER A 51 10.69 -21.23 2.49
C SER A 51 10.25 -20.80 1.08
N GLY A 52 10.38 -21.68 0.09
CA GLY A 52 10.02 -21.35 -1.29
C GLY A 52 8.54 -20.96 -1.45
N MET A 53 7.64 -21.53 -0.64
CA MET A 53 6.21 -21.20 -0.68
C MET A 53 5.94 -19.80 -0.12
N THR A 54 6.52 -19.45 1.03
CA THR A 54 6.34 -18.13 1.64
C THR A 54 6.98 -17.03 0.81
N GLN A 55 8.11 -17.32 0.14
CA GLN A 55 8.73 -16.41 -0.82
C GLN A 55 7.80 -16.13 -2.02
N ALA A 56 7.21 -17.17 -2.62
CA ALA A 56 6.29 -16.99 -3.74
C ALA A 56 5.06 -16.16 -3.35
N VAL A 57 4.48 -16.40 -2.16
CA VAL A 57 3.35 -15.63 -1.64
C VAL A 57 3.74 -14.15 -1.42
N PHE A 58 4.93 -13.89 -0.87
CA PHE A 58 5.43 -12.53 -0.68
C PHE A 58 5.53 -11.77 -2.02
N TRP A 59 6.18 -12.35 -3.03
CA TRP A 59 6.32 -11.71 -4.34
C TRP A 59 4.99 -11.54 -5.07
N ALA A 60 4.08 -12.51 -4.95
CA ALA A 60 2.73 -12.39 -5.49
C ALA A 60 1.98 -11.21 -4.85
N ASN A 61 2.12 -11.03 -3.53
CA ASN A 61 1.52 -9.91 -2.81
C ASN A 61 2.09 -8.56 -3.28
N VAL A 62 3.42 -8.45 -3.37
CA VAL A 62 4.09 -7.24 -3.90
C VAL A 62 3.60 -6.88 -5.30
N LEU A 63 3.49 -7.89 -6.19
CA LEU A 63 3.01 -7.69 -7.55
C LEU A 63 1.55 -7.22 -7.56
N LEU A 64 0.67 -7.89 -6.81
CA LEU A 64 -0.75 -7.54 -6.72
C LEU A 64 -0.95 -6.15 -6.10
N ALA A 65 -0.19 -5.80 -5.06
CA ALA A 65 -0.20 -4.48 -4.45
C ALA A 65 0.23 -3.40 -5.43
N SER A 66 1.23 -3.68 -6.28
CA SER A 66 1.67 -2.76 -7.34
C SER A 66 0.62 -2.57 -8.43
N ILE A 67 -0.04 -3.67 -8.84
CA ILE A 67 -1.17 -3.61 -9.78
C ILE A 67 -2.33 -2.81 -9.20
N ALA A 68 -2.66 -3.01 -7.92
CA ALA A 68 -3.68 -2.27 -7.21
C ALA A 68 -3.33 -0.78 -7.11
N ALA A 69 -2.08 -0.44 -6.73
CA ALA A 69 -1.63 0.94 -6.66
C ALA A 69 -1.71 1.65 -8.02
N LEU A 70 -1.27 1.00 -9.10
CA LEU A 70 -1.42 1.52 -10.46
C LEU A 70 -2.90 1.73 -10.82
N GLY A 71 -3.75 0.73 -10.56
CA GLY A 71 -5.19 0.85 -10.81
C GLY A 71 -5.84 1.98 -10.01
N MET A 72 -5.41 2.21 -8.77
CA MET A 72 -5.86 3.31 -7.92
C MET A 72 -5.47 4.68 -8.50
N LEU A 73 -4.27 4.82 -9.08
CA LEU A 73 -3.86 6.07 -9.75
C LEU A 73 -4.74 6.43 -10.96
N PHE A 74 -5.26 5.41 -11.65
CA PHE A 74 -6.17 5.53 -12.79
C PHE A 74 -7.65 5.39 -12.42
N PHE A 75 -7.98 5.48 -11.13
CA PHE A 75 -9.35 5.40 -10.63
C PHE A 75 -10.12 4.17 -11.11
N GLN A 76 -9.46 3.03 -11.26
CA GLN A 76 -10.12 1.77 -11.63
C GLN A 76 -10.90 1.22 -10.43
N GLY A 77 -12.19 0.92 -10.58
CA GLY A 77 -13.00 0.47 -9.44
C GLY A 77 -12.54 -0.85 -8.85
N TRP A 78 -12.13 -1.81 -9.70
CA TRP A 78 -11.59 -3.09 -9.26
C TRP A 78 -10.35 -2.93 -8.38
N ALA A 79 -9.58 -1.85 -8.57
CA ALA A 79 -8.35 -1.60 -7.81
C ALA A 79 -8.65 -1.23 -6.35
N ARG A 80 -9.76 -0.54 -6.08
CA ARG A 80 -10.22 -0.24 -4.70
C ARG A 80 -10.52 -1.50 -3.92
N THR A 81 -11.23 -2.43 -4.56
CA THR A 81 -11.59 -3.71 -3.94
C THR A 81 -10.36 -4.59 -3.76
N LEU A 82 -9.49 -4.67 -4.77
CA LEU A 82 -8.25 -5.43 -4.68
C LEU A 82 -7.35 -4.90 -3.56
N PHE A 83 -7.16 -3.58 -3.47
CA PHE A 83 -6.34 -2.97 -2.43
C PHE A 83 -6.90 -3.24 -1.02
N LEU A 84 -8.22 -3.13 -0.84
CA LEU A 84 -8.89 -3.46 0.42
C LEU A 84 -8.72 -4.94 0.79
N VAL A 85 -8.90 -5.85 -0.16
CA VAL A 85 -8.73 -7.29 0.05
C VAL A 85 -7.28 -7.60 0.44
N LEU A 86 -6.29 -7.01 -0.23
CA LEU A 86 -4.88 -7.20 0.11
C LEU A 86 -4.56 -6.67 1.50
N LEU A 87 -5.10 -5.50 1.89
CA LEU A 87 -4.91 -4.95 3.22
C LEU A 87 -5.49 -5.87 4.30
N VAL A 88 -6.72 -6.34 4.13
CA VAL A 88 -7.37 -7.26 5.07
C VAL A 88 -6.62 -8.60 5.10
N ALA A 89 -6.24 -9.13 3.95
CA ALA A 89 -5.46 -10.37 3.85
C ALA A 89 -4.11 -10.25 4.56
N ASN A 90 -3.44 -9.10 4.49
CA ASN A 90 -2.22 -8.84 5.25
C ASN A 90 -2.47 -8.86 6.76
N GLN A 91 -3.51 -8.18 7.26
CA GLN A 91 -3.83 -8.18 8.70
C GLN A 91 -4.27 -9.56 9.22
N VAL A 92 -4.94 -10.34 8.38
CA VAL A 92 -5.30 -11.73 8.72
C VAL A 92 -4.06 -12.61 8.66
N GLY A 93 -3.21 -12.43 7.64
CA GLY A 93 -1.97 -13.17 7.45
C GLY A 93 -1.01 -13.03 8.63
N THR A 94 -0.87 -11.83 9.21
CA THR A 94 -0.01 -11.63 10.39
C THR A 94 -0.40 -12.50 11.58
N LEU A 95 -1.68 -12.87 11.73
CA LEU A 95 -2.14 -13.81 12.78
C LEU A 95 -1.61 -15.24 12.56
N PHE A 96 -1.39 -15.63 11.30
CA PHE A 96 -0.93 -16.98 10.95
C PHE A 96 0.60 -17.08 10.84
N PHE A 97 1.27 -16.01 10.41
CA PHE A 97 2.74 -16.00 10.23
C PHE A 97 3.52 -15.66 11.51
N GLY A 98 2.84 -15.35 12.62
CA GLY A 98 3.42 -15.25 13.95
C GLY A 98 3.93 -13.84 14.33
N VAL A 99 4.60 -13.77 15.48
CA VAL A 99 5.11 -12.51 16.04
C VAL A 99 6.40 -12.12 15.35
N ARG A 100 6.36 -11.02 14.60
CA ARG A 100 7.56 -10.39 14.02
C ARG A 100 8.31 -9.61 15.09
N VAL A 101 9.62 -9.86 15.24
CA VAL A 101 10.51 -8.99 16.02
C VAL A 101 11.01 -7.87 15.13
N SER A 102 10.29 -6.74 15.09
CA SER A 102 10.70 -5.55 14.33
C SER A 102 11.55 -4.61 15.17
N HIS A 103 12.51 -3.95 14.53
CA HIS A 103 13.19 -2.82 15.16
C HIS A 103 12.19 -1.68 15.45
N PRO A 104 12.31 -0.91 16.54
CA PRO A 104 11.37 0.18 16.86
C PRO A 104 11.13 1.17 15.71
N THR A 105 12.17 1.45 14.91
CA THR A 105 12.05 2.32 13.73
C THR A 105 11.23 1.69 12.60
N GLN A 106 11.33 0.37 12.39
CA GLN A 106 10.50 -0.36 11.42
C GLN A 106 9.04 -0.41 11.89
N ALA A 107 8.81 -0.64 13.18
CA ALA A 107 7.46 -0.64 13.75
C ALA A 107 6.80 0.74 13.61
N PHE A 108 7.55 1.82 13.89
CA PHE A 108 7.08 3.18 13.69
C PHE A 108 6.76 3.48 12.22
N ALA A 109 7.67 3.12 11.31
CA ALA A 109 7.46 3.30 9.86
C ALA A 109 6.26 2.48 9.35
N GLY A 110 6.11 1.24 9.81
CA GLY A 110 4.95 0.39 9.54
C GLY A 110 3.64 0.98 10.06
N GLY A 111 3.65 1.62 11.22
CA GLY A 111 2.49 2.34 11.76
C GLY A 111 2.05 3.51 10.88
N ILE A 112 3.01 4.32 10.40
CA ILE A 112 2.74 5.43 9.46
C ILE A 112 2.19 4.89 8.14
N MET A 113 2.78 3.81 7.60
CA MET A 113 2.26 3.17 6.39
C MET A 113 0.84 2.65 6.59
N GLY A 114 0.57 1.92 7.67
CA GLY A 114 -0.78 1.40 7.95
C GLY A 114 -1.83 2.52 8.10
N MET A 115 -1.45 3.66 8.70
CA MET A 115 -2.32 4.84 8.74
C MET A 115 -2.56 5.42 7.34
N THR A 116 -1.51 5.47 6.51
CA THR A 116 -1.58 5.99 5.14
C THR A 116 -2.41 5.07 4.24
N ASP A 117 -2.27 3.75 4.37
CA ASP A 117 -3.09 2.74 3.71
C ASP A 117 -4.58 2.89 4.08
N GLY A 118 -4.86 2.98 5.39
CA GLY A 118 -6.22 3.18 5.89
C GLY A 118 -6.84 4.48 5.36
N MET A 119 -6.06 5.57 5.34
CA MET A 119 -6.49 6.84 4.76
C MET A 119 -6.70 6.74 3.25
N THR A 120 -5.84 6.03 2.52
CA THR A 120 -5.97 5.80 1.07
C THR A 120 -7.29 5.10 0.76
N ILE A 121 -7.59 4.01 1.49
CA ILE A 121 -8.85 3.28 1.34
C ILE A 121 -10.04 4.17 1.70
N LEU A 122 -9.97 4.86 2.83
CA LEU A 122 -11.04 5.74 3.29
C LEU A 122 -11.36 6.78 2.22
N LEU A 123 -10.34 7.44 1.66
CA LEU A 123 -10.51 8.42 0.59
C LEU A 123 -11.06 7.80 -0.70
N ALA A 124 -10.69 6.57 -1.04
CA ALA A 124 -11.16 5.91 -2.25
C ALA A 124 -12.64 5.48 -2.18
N TYR A 125 -13.17 5.25 -0.98
CA TYR A 125 -14.59 4.89 -0.76
C TYR A 125 -15.47 6.08 -0.32
N LEU A 126 -14.89 7.15 0.22
CA LEU A 126 -15.66 8.34 0.59
C LEU A 126 -15.95 9.24 -0.61
N GLN A 127 -17.02 10.01 -0.48
CA GLN A 127 -17.36 11.10 -1.40
C GLN A 127 -16.42 12.29 -1.12
N PRO A 128 -16.00 13.06 -2.15
CA PRO A 128 -16.41 12.97 -3.56
C PRO A 128 -15.56 12.01 -4.42
N LEU A 129 -14.46 11.46 -3.88
CA LEU A 129 -13.48 10.73 -4.69
C LEU A 129 -14.05 9.45 -5.30
N SER A 130 -14.93 8.75 -4.59
CA SER A 130 -15.61 7.54 -5.06
C SER A 130 -16.33 7.73 -6.41
N LYS A 131 -16.84 8.94 -6.73
CA LYS A 131 -17.47 9.24 -8.02
C LYS A 131 -16.52 9.08 -9.20
N TYR A 132 -15.24 9.43 -9.04
CA TYR A 132 -14.25 9.31 -10.11
C TYR A 132 -14.03 7.85 -10.50
N PHE A 133 -14.08 6.94 -9.52
CA PHE A 133 -13.99 5.52 -9.79
C PHE A 133 -15.26 4.96 -10.46
N GLU A 134 -16.44 5.36 -9.97
CA GLU A 134 -17.72 4.93 -10.54
C GLU A 134 -17.89 5.39 -11.99
N GLN A 135 -17.48 6.61 -12.31
CA GLN A 135 -17.52 7.15 -13.67
C GLN A 135 -16.56 6.39 -14.60
N ARG A 136 -15.35 6.10 -14.12
CA ARG A 136 -14.37 5.35 -14.90
C ARG A 136 -14.86 3.94 -15.21
N ASP A 137 -15.50 3.27 -14.26
CA ASP A 137 -16.11 1.95 -14.45
C ASP A 137 -17.31 1.99 -15.41
N ALA A 138 -18.11 3.06 -15.35
CA ALA A 138 -19.21 3.30 -16.27
C ALA A 138 -18.76 3.66 -17.71
N GLY A 139 -17.44 3.85 -17.92
CA GLY A 139 -16.91 4.32 -19.20
C GLY A 139 -17.28 5.76 -19.53
N THR A 140 -17.73 6.54 -18.53
CA THR A 140 -18.10 7.94 -18.69
C THR A 140 -16.92 8.85 -18.36
N GLU A 141 -16.79 9.97 -19.06
CA GLU A 141 -15.81 10.99 -18.67
C GLU A 141 -16.21 11.58 -17.32
N PRO A 142 -15.23 11.85 -16.44
CA PRO A 142 -15.51 12.51 -15.18
C PRO A 142 -16.08 13.90 -15.45
N PRO A 143 -17.08 14.35 -14.67
CA PRO A 143 -17.64 15.67 -14.82
C PRO A 143 -16.51 16.69 -14.63
N PRO A 144 -16.52 17.79 -15.39
CA PRO A 144 -15.56 18.85 -15.17
C PRO A 144 -15.63 19.27 -13.69
N PRO A 145 -14.48 19.54 -13.05
CA PRO A 145 -14.46 19.99 -11.66
C PRO A 145 -15.41 21.18 -11.52
N ASP A 146 -16.33 21.10 -10.55
CA ASP A 146 -17.36 22.11 -10.36
C ASP A 146 -16.67 23.46 -10.13
N PRO A 147 -16.90 24.48 -10.98
CA PRO A 147 -16.28 25.79 -10.82
C PRO A 147 -16.57 26.40 -9.43
N ASP A 148 -17.70 26.05 -8.81
CA ASP A 148 -18.07 26.54 -7.48
C ASP A 148 -17.30 25.82 -6.34
N GLU A 149 -16.79 24.60 -6.57
CA GLU A 149 -15.86 23.92 -5.64
C GLU A 149 -14.45 24.54 -5.65
N VAL A 150 -14.10 25.29 -6.69
CA VAL A 150 -12.79 25.98 -6.82
C VAL A 150 -12.80 27.31 -6.07
N ILE A 151 -13.95 27.98 -5.94
CA ILE A 151 -14.05 29.35 -5.41
C ILE A 151 -14.05 29.40 -3.88
N LEU A 152 -14.35 28.29 -3.19
CA LEU A 152 -14.37 28.22 -1.72
C LEU A 152 -13.06 27.72 -1.09
N ARG A 153 -11.95 27.73 -1.83
CA ARG A 153 -10.62 27.31 -1.34
C ARG A 153 -9.62 28.44 -1.28
#